data_AF-A0A438D9T1-F1
#
_entry.id   AF-A0A438D9T1-F1
#
_cell.length_a   1.000
_cell.length_b   1.000
_cell.length_c   1.000
_cell.angle_alpha   90.00
_cell.angle_beta   90.00
_cell.angle_gamma   90.00
#
_symmetry.space_group_name_H-M   'P 1'
#
loop_
_entity.id
_entity.type
_entity.pdbx_description
1 polymer ?
#
loop_
_entity_poly.entity_id
_entity_poly.type
_entity_poly.pdbx_seq_one_letter_code
_entity_poly.pdbx_strand_id
1 'polypeptide(L)' 'MVKHFWLCSWNATYDSLLGSNKPFRQPVPLSEMVDFLVDVWDQEGLYD' A
#
# COMPACT_ATOMS: atom_id res chain seq x y z
N MET A 1 -12.26 10.23 -5.92
CA MET A 1 -12.75 8.88 -6.33
C MET A 1 -11.91 7.92 -5.52
N VAL A 2 -12.51 7.18 -4.57
CA VAL A 2 -11.72 6.39 -3.63
C VAL A 2 -11.28 5.10 -4.33
N LYS A 3 -9.98 4.96 -4.59
CA LYS A 3 -9.42 3.73 -5.18
C LYS A 3 -9.51 2.63 -4.14
N HIS A 4 -10.18 1.53 -4.49
CA HIS A 4 -10.39 0.42 -3.59
C HIS A 4 -9.25 -0.59 -3.77
N PHE A 5 -8.24 -0.50 -2.91
CA PHE A 5 -7.17 -1.49 -2.86
C PHE A 5 -7.69 -2.74 -2.16
N TRP A 6 -8.10 -3.76 -2.91
CA TRP A 6 -8.63 -5.01 -2.37
C TRP A 6 -7.59 -5.82 -1.58
N LEU A 7 -6.31 -5.45 -1.71
CA LEU A 7 -5.16 -6.17 -1.18
C LEU A 7 -4.66 -5.67 0.17
N CYS A 8 -4.96 -4.42 0.49
CA CYS A 8 -4.65 -3.82 1.76
C CYS A 8 -5.97 -3.67 2.53
N SER A 9 -5.95 -3.97 3.83
CA SER A 9 -7.04 -3.46 4.68
C SER A 9 -7.22 -1.99 4.34
N TRP A 10 -8.46 -1.52 4.23
CA TRP A 10 -8.79 -0.10 3.99
C TRP A 10 -7.98 0.87 4.88
N ASN A 11 -7.48 0.38 6.02
CA ASN A 11 -6.68 1.11 7.00
C ASN A 11 -5.19 0.70 7.05
N ALA A 12 -4.62 0.11 5.99
CA ALA A 12 -3.21 -0.22 5.96
C ALA A 12 -2.36 1.03 5.72
N THR A 13 -1.39 1.28 6.59
CA THR A 13 -0.41 2.37 6.42
C THR A 13 0.90 1.83 5.86
N TYR A 14 1.72 2.68 5.26
CA TYR A 14 3.08 2.33 4.82
C TYR A 14 3.87 1.68 5.96
N ASP A 15 3.82 2.25 7.17
CA ASP A 15 4.49 1.73 8.37
C ASP A 15 4.00 0.31 8.75
N SER A 16 2.70 0.04 8.61
CA SER A 16 2.12 -1.28 8.88
C SER A 16 2.64 -2.36 7.91
N LEU A 17 2.92 -1.96 6.67
CA LEU A 17 3.41 -2.86 5.61
C LEU A 17 4.92 -3.02 5.66
N LEU A 18 5.68 -1.93 5.87
CA LEU A 18 7.15 -1.97 6.00
C LEU A 18 7.61 -2.55 7.34
N GLY A 19 6.83 -2.34 8.40
CA GLY A 19 7.15 -2.82 9.75
C GLY A 19 7.06 -4.34 9.90
N SER A 20 6.62 -5.07 8.87
CA SER A 20 6.50 -6.53 8.90
C SER A 20 7.18 -7.21 7.70
N ASN A 21 8.19 -8.03 7.98
CA ASN A 21 8.76 -8.96 7.00
C ASN A 21 7.93 -10.25 6.82
N LYS A 22 6.68 -10.27 7.31
CA LYS A 22 5.81 -11.44 7.15
C LYS A 22 5.25 -11.47 5.73
N PRO A 23 5.30 -12.61 5.03
CA PRO A 23 4.68 -12.72 3.73
C PRO A 23 3.16 -12.50 3.82
N PHE A 24 2.58 -11.90 2.79
CA PHE A 24 1.14 -11.77 2.66
C PHE A 24 0.48 -13.15 2.66
N ARG A 25 -0.72 -13.25 3.25
CA ARG A 25 -1.49 -14.50 3.32
C ARG A 25 -1.91 -15.03 1.95
N GLN A 26 -1.97 -14.15 0.95
CA GLN A 26 -2.32 -14.47 -0.42
C GLN A 26 -1.36 -13.76 -1.39
N PRO A 27 -1.12 -14.30 -2.58
CA PRO A 27 -0.37 -13.60 -3.63
C PRO A 27 -1.00 -12.24 -3.89
N VAL A 28 -0.16 -11.21 -3.98
CA VAL A 28 -0.58 -9.83 -4.17
C VAL A 28 -0.16 -9.40 -5.58
N PRO A 29 -1.10 -8.94 -6.44
CA PRO A 29 -0.78 -8.26 -7.68
C PRO A 29 0.22 -7.12 -7.45
N LEU A 30 1.38 -7.21 -8.09
CA LEU A 30 2.44 -6.21 -7.95
C LEU A 30 1.99 -4.81 -8.39
N SER A 31 1.16 -4.74 -9.43
CA SER A 31 0.63 -3.45 -9.93
C SER A 31 -0.13 -2.69 -8.85
N GLU A 32 -1.01 -3.36 -8.11
CA GLU A 32 -1.79 -2.72 -7.07
C GLU A 32 -0.94 -2.29 -5.87
N MET A 33 0.15 -3.02 -5.57
CA MET A 33 1.11 -2.62 -4.53
C MET A 33 1.86 -1.35 -4.92
N VAL A 34 2.28 -1.25 -6.18
CA VAL A 34 2.95 -0.05 -6.70
C VAL A 34 1.99 1.13 -6.68
N ASP A 35 0.75 0.94 -7.15
CA ASP A 35 -0.29 1.98 -7.13
C ASP A 35 -0.59 2.48 -5.71
N PHE A 36 -0.65 1.57 -4.72
CA PHE A 36 -0.80 1.93 -3.31
C PHE A 36 0.37 2.78 -2.80
N LEU A 37 1.61 2.39 -3.10
CA LEU A 37 2.80 3.13 -2.65
C LEU A 37 2.86 4.53 -3.26
N VAL A 38 2.49 4.66 -4.54
CA VAL A 38 2.40 5.96 -5.22
C VAL A 38 1.36 6.85 -4.53
N ASP A 39 0.18 6.31 -4.22
CA ASP A 39 -0.87 7.07 -3.52
C ASP A 39 -0.42 7.50 -2.10
N VAL A 40 0.33 6.64 -1.38
CA VAL A 40 0.87 6.99 -0.05
C VAL A 40 1.95 8.07 -0.15
N TRP A 41 2.89 7.95 -1.10
CA TRP A 41 3.92 8.96 -1.31
C TRP A 41 3.36 10.33 -1.69
N ASP A 42 2.30 10.35 -2.51
CA ASP A 42 1.59 11.59 -2.89
C ASP A 42 0.90 12.24 -1.69
N GLN A 43 0.23 11.43 -0.86
CA GLN A 43 -0.45 11.92 0.35
C GLN A 43 0.50 12.42 1.43
N GLU A 44 1.64 11.76 1.61
CA GLU A 44 2.64 12.13 2.61
C GLU A 44 3.58 13.25 2.14
N GLY A 45 3.48 13.68 0.88
CA GLY A 45 4.34 14.73 0.31
C GLY A 45 5.80 14.29 0.19
N LEU A 46 6.06 12.99 -0.01
CA LEU A 46 7.40 12.41 -0.10
C LEU A 46 8.09 12.64 -1.47
N TYR A 47 7.52 13.52 -2.31
CA TYR A 47 8.05 13.88 -3.62
C TYR A 47 9.01 15.09 -3.61
N ASP A 48 9.35 15.63 -2.43
CA ASP A 48 10.34 16.71 -2.26
C ASP A 48 11.80 16.23 -2.21
#